data_AF-A0A529HS26-F1
#
_entry.id   AF-A0A529HS26-F1
#
_cell.length_a   1.000
_cell.length_b   1.000
_cell.length_c   1.000
_cell.angle_alpha   90.00
_cell.angle_beta   90.00
_cell.angle_gamma   90.00
#
_symmetry.space_group_name_H-M   'P 1'
#
loop_
_entity.id
_entity.type
_entity.pdbx_description
1 polymer ?
#
loop_
_entity_poly.entity_id
_entity_poly.type
_entity_poly.pdbx_seq_one_letter_code
_entity_poly.pdbx_strand_id
1 'polypeptide(L)'
;YVLHEGLIGYTGTEGLQEHKYASIEKDKQAQPGKSTDGWLGITDKYWAVTLVPTEKQPFQPRYAYFEDGRHRYQSDFLTDAINVDAGQSATVETEVFAGAKEVAKINAYAEDRHIKRFDLLIDWGWFHFITKPMFWLIDTLYKFFGNFGLAILATTVIVKAIFFPLANKSYASMANMKKVQPKMLEIREKYADDKMKQQQAMMELYKTEKINPLAGCWPVALQIPVFFSLYKVLYITIEMRHAPFFGWIQDLAAPDPTSIFNLFGLIPITLPHMLMIGVWPLLMGVTMFLQMRMNPTPPDPTQAAIFTWMPIIFT
;
A
#
# COMPACT_ATOMS: atom_id res chain seq x y z
N TYR A 1 -7.22 -4.96 1.59
CA TYR A 1 -6.20 -6.00 1.86
C TYR A 1 -4.89 -5.26 2.10
N VAL A 2 -4.41 -5.21 3.35
CA VAL A 2 -3.28 -4.34 3.74
C VAL A 2 -1.96 -5.10 3.73
N LEU A 3 -1.96 -6.37 4.14
CA LEU A 3 -0.80 -7.25 4.24
C LEU A 3 -1.28 -8.71 4.31
N HIS A 4 -0.54 -9.63 3.69
CA HIS A 4 -0.65 -11.07 3.96
C HIS A 4 0.21 -11.50 5.15
N GLU A 5 -0.41 -12.20 6.09
CA GLU A 5 0.24 -12.89 7.21
C GLU A 5 -0.31 -14.32 7.25
N GLY A 6 0.58 -15.31 7.27
CA GLY A 6 0.19 -16.71 7.15
C GLY A 6 1.18 -17.54 6.36
N LEU A 7 0.68 -18.64 5.81
CA LEU A 7 1.45 -19.52 4.96
C LEU A 7 1.49 -18.93 3.54
N ILE A 8 2.65 -18.97 2.93
CA ILE A 8 2.91 -18.37 1.63
C ILE A 8 3.85 -19.26 0.83
N GLY A 9 3.72 -19.25 -0.49
CA GLY A 9 4.72 -19.82 -1.36
C GLY A 9 4.47 -19.45 -2.81
N TYR A 10 5.46 -19.71 -3.64
CA TYR A 10 5.32 -19.62 -5.08
C TYR A 10 5.70 -20.99 -5.66
N THR A 11 4.79 -21.59 -6.43
CA THR A 11 5.05 -22.81 -7.18
C THR A 11 5.00 -22.48 -8.66
N GLY A 12 5.89 -23.02 -9.49
CA GLY A 12 5.89 -22.67 -10.92
C GLY A 12 4.64 -23.10 -11.68
N THR A 13 3.87 -24.04 -11.13
CA THR A 13 2.63 -24.58 -11.71
C THR A 13 1.39 -23.77 -11.34
N GLU A 14 1.27 -23.33 -10.08
CA GLU A 14 0.07 -22.64 -9.58
C GLU A 14 0.32 -21.17 -9.20
N GLY A 15 1.55 -20.70 -9.33
CA GLY A 15 1.94 -19.32 -9.03
C GLY A 15 2.00 -19.03 -7.53
N LEU A 16 1.68 -17.78 -7.16
CA LEU A 16 1.68 -17.32 -5.77
C LEU A 16 0.49 -17.92 -5.01
N GLN A 17 0.78 -18.59 -3.91
CA GLN A 17 -0.17 -19.19 -2.97
C GLN A 17 -0.12 -18.41 -1.65
N GLU A 18 -1.27 -17.92 -1.19
CA GLU A 18 -1.40 -17.16 0.06
C GLU A 18 -2.54 -17.78 0.90
N HIS A 19 -2.19 -18.43 2.00
CA HIS A 19 -3.14 -19.04 2.93
C HIS A 19 -3.07 -18.34 4.29
N LYS A 20 -4.15 -17.66 4.66
CA LYS A 20 -4.27 -17.04 5.99
C LYS A 20 -4.38 -18.12 7.06
N TYR A 21 -3.93 -17.82 8.27
CA TYR A 21 -4.06 -18.71 9.43
C TYR A 21 -5.50 -19.20 9.64
N ALA A 22 -6.48 -18.30 9.63
CA ALA A 22 -7.88 -18.66 9.79
C ALA A 22 -8.43 -19.55 8.66
N SER A 23 -7.90 -19.42 7.43
CA SER A 23 -8.30 -20.27 6.30
C SER A 23 -7.77 -21.69 6.49
N ILE A 24 -6.48 -21.84 6.81
CA ILE A 24 -5.87 -23.17 6.98
C ILE A 24 -6.40 -23.90 8.22
N GLU A 25 -6.83 -23.18 9.26
CA GLU A 25 -7.48 -23.78 10.44
C GLU A 25 -8.78 -24.49 10.10
N LYS A 26 -9.54 -23.90 9.16
CA LYS A 26 -10.79 -24.45 8.67
C LYS A 26 -10.54 -25.60 7.70
N ASP A 27 -9.62 -25.40 6.76
CA ASP A 27 -9.35 -26.36 5.69
C ASP A 27 -8.48 -27.53 6.16
N LYS A 28 -7.81 -27.39 7.31
CA LYS A 28 -6.79 -28.29 7.93
C LYS A 28 -5.54 -28.51 7.10
N GLN A 29 -5.67 -28.60 5.78
CA GLN A 29 -4.57 -28.78 4.85
C GLN A 29 -4.88 -28.13 3.50
N ALA A 30 -3.86 -27.55 2.87
CA ALA A 30 -3.87 -27.16 1.47
C ALA A 30 -2.64 -27.77 0.79
N GLN A 31 -2.85 -28.39 -0.36
CA GLN A 31 -1.81 -29.11 -1.08
C GLN A 31 -1.83 -28.67 -2.55
N PRO A 32 -1.05 -27.63 -2.91
CA PRO A 32 -0.87 -27.22 -4.31
C PRO A 32 -0.32 -28.38 -5.14
N GLY A 33 -0.50 -28.40 -6.46
CA GLY A 33 0.06 -29.45 -7.32
C GLY A 33 1.58 -29.59 -7.22
N LYS A 34 2.10 -30.77 -7.60
CA LYS A 34 3.55 -31.00 -7.69
C LYS A 34 4.21 -29.92 -8.55
N SER A 35 5.39 -29.48 -8.13
CA SER A 35 6.17 -28.46 -8.82
C SER A 35 7.63 -28.85 -8.86
N THR A 36 8.37 -28.34 -9.83
CA THR A 36 9.83 -28.53 -9.92
C THR A 36 10.59 -27.26 -9.58
N ASP A 37 9.90 -26.14 -9.34
CA ASP A 37 10.52 -24.88 -9.00
C ASP A 37 9.61 -24.06 -8.09
N GLY A 38 10.21 -23.36 -7.14
CA GLY A 38 9.45 -22.54 -6.21
C GLY A 38 10.05 -22.49 -4.81
N TRP A 39 9.25 -21.95 -3.91
CA TRP A 39 9.56 -21.82 -2.49
C TRP A 39 8.25 -21.76 -1.71
N LEU A 40 8.31 -22.11 -0.43
CA LEU A 40 7.14 -22.10 0.45
C LEU A 40 7.57 -21.88 1.90
N GLY A 41 6.68 -21.34 2.71
CA GLY A 41 6.99 -21.03 4.08
C GLY A 41 5.87 -20.32 4.81
N ILE A 42 6.28 -19.55 5.81
CA ILE A 42 5.43 -18.73 6.65
C ILE A 42 5.98 -17.32 6.65
N THR A 43 5.09 -16.34 6.48
CA THR A 43 5.44 -14.92 6.45
C THR A 43 4.59 -14.15 7.46
N ASP A 44 5.22 -13.13 8.01
CA ASP A 44 4.63 -12.11 8.88
C ASP A 44 4.95 -10.74 8.28
N LYS A 45 4.62 -9.62 8.95
CA LYS A 45 4.87 -8.25 8.48
C LYS A 45 6.29 -8.01 8.01
N TYR A 46 7.28 -8.26 8.88
CA TYR A 46 8.70 -7.96 8.60
C TYR A 46 9.59 -9.19 8.47
N TRP A 47 9.11 -10.37 8.85
CA TRP A 47 9.91 -11.60 8.88
C TRP A 47 9.27 -12.69 8.04
N ALA A 48 10.10 -13.61 7.59
CA ALA A 48 9.62 -14.86 7.00
C ALA A 48 10.62 -16.00 7.24
N VAL A 49 10.09 -17.21 7.17
CA VAL A 49 10.85 -18.44 7.09
C VAL A 49 10.36 -19.22 5.88
N THR A 50 11.23 -19.48 4.92
CA THR A 50 10.87 -20.22 3.70
C THR A 50 11.87 -21.32 3.40
N LEU A 51 11.37 -22.42 2.89
CA LEU A 51 12.11 -23.51 2.29
C LEU A 51 12.15 -23.34 0.78
N VAL A 52 13.31 -23.58 0.19
CA VAL A 52 13.54 -23.52 -1.25
C VAL A 52 14.16 -24.85 -1.69
N PRO A 53 13.36 -25.73 -2.33
CA PRO A 53 13.89 -26.96 -2.92
C PRO A 53 14.92 -26.62 -4.00
N THR A 54 16.09 -27.24 -3.94
CA THR A 54 17.16 -27.04 -4.94
C THR A 54 17.07 -28.07 -6.08
N GLU A 55 17.91 -27.90 -7.11
CA GLU A 55 18.11 -28.88 -8.21
C GLU A 55 16.91 -29.18 -9.12
N LYS A 56 15.85 -28.38 -9.04
CA LYS A 56 14.61 -28.57 -9.81
C LYS A 56 13.95 -29.95 -9.64
N GLN A 57 14.21 -30.60 -8.50
CA GLN A 57 13.58 -31.89 -8.20
C GLN A 57 12.07 -31.69 -8.01
N PRO A 58 11.22 -32.60 -8.53
CA PRO A 58 9.79 -32.56 -8.25
C PRO A 58 9.54 -32.64 -6.74
N PHE A 59 8.79 -31.68 -6.24
CA PHE A 59 8.34 -31.63 -4.87
C PHE A 59 6.83 -31.41 -4.79
N GLN A 60 6.22 -31.98 -3.76
CA GLN A 60 4.83 -31.84 -3.43
C GLN A 60 4.71 -30.87 -2.25
N PRO A 61 4.37 -29.59 -2.48
CA PRO A 61 4.19 -28.61 -1.41
C PRO A 61 2.96 -28.95 -0.56
N ARG A 62 3.01 -28.59 0.72
CA ARG A 62 1.92 -28.77 1.66
C ARG A 62 1.90 -27.65 2.71
N TYR A 63 0.70 -27.15 2.96
CA TYR A 63 0.36 -26.29 4.07
C TYR A 63 -0.57 -27.07 4.98
N ALA A 64 -0.27 -27.13 6.27
CA ALA A 64 -1.05 -27.92 7.20
C ALA A 64 -1.21 -27.18 8.53
N TYR A 65 -2.32 -27.47 9.18
CA TYR A 65 -2.60 -27.05 10.53
C TYR A 65 -3.02 -28.26 11.35
N PHE A 66 -2.43 -28.40 12.53
CA PHE A 66 -2.65 -29.53 13.42
C PHE A 66 -3.16 -29.04 14.78
N GLU A 67 -4.05 -29.83 15.37
CA GLU A 67 -4.64 -29.61 16.70
C GLU A 67 -4.29 -30.73 17.69
N ASP A 68 -3.29 -31.55 17.36
CA ASP A 68 -2.87 -32.72 18.15
C ASP A 68 -2.10 -32.28 19.41
N GLY A 69 -2.82 -31.74 20.40
CA GLY A 69 -2.31 -31.30 21.70
C GLY A 69 -1.74 -29.87 21.72
N ARG A 70 -1.35 -29.30 20.57
CA ARG A 70 -1.05 -27.87 20.42
C ARG A 70 -1.38 -27.40 19.01
N HIS A 71 -1.93 -26.18 18.92
CA HIS A 71 -2.11 -25.48 17.65
C HIS A 71 -0.74 -25.25 16.99
N ARG A 72 -0.53 -25.82 15.80
CA ARG A 72 0.68 -25.61 15.01
C ARG A 72 0.36 -25.47 13.53
N TYR A 73 1.07 -24.56 12.88
CA TYR A 73 1.04 -24.36 11.44
C TYR A 73 2.34 -24.88 10.84
N GLN A 74 2.24 -25.50 9.68
CA GLN A 74 3.37 -26.14 9.02
C GLN A 74 3.33 -25.85 7.53
N SER A 75 4.46 -25.40 6.99
CA SER A 75 4.73 -25.37 5.56
C SER A 75 5.89 -26.33 5.30
N ASP A 76 5.65 -27.35 4.50
CA ASP A 76 6.62 -28.39 4.16
C ASP A 76 6.44 -28.86 2.73
N PHE A 77 7.43 -29.57 2.21
CA PHE A 77 7.31 -30.26 0.94
C PHE A 77 7.84 -31.68 1.06
N LEU A 78 7.37 -32.54 0.15
CA LEU A 78 7.84 -33.91 0.01
C LEU A 78 8.45 -34.09 -1.39
N THR A 79 9.70 -34.52 -1.47
CA THR A 79 10.34 -34.89 -2.74
C THR A 79 9.97 -36.30 -3.16
N ASP A 80 10.21 -36.64 -4.42
CA ASP A 80 10.12 -38.02 -4.88
C ASP A 80 11.19 -38.91 -4.20
N ALA A 81 10.94 -40.22 -4.17
CA ALA A 81 11.84 -41.17 -3.55
C ALA A 81 13.21 -41.18 -4.26
N ILE A 82 14.28 -41.09 -3.47
CA ILE A 82 15.66 -41.15 -3.97
C ILE A 82 16.18 -42.56 -3.73
N ASN A 83 16.45 -43.28 -4.81
CA ASN A 83 17.07 -44.61 -4.72
C ASN A 83 18.58 -44.45 -4.57
N VAL A 84 19.15 -45.12 -3.58
CA VAL A 84 20.60 -45.15 -3.33
C VAL A 84 21.05 -46.60 -3.33
N ASP A 85 21.76 -47.00 -4.38
CA ASP A 85 22.23 -48.39 -4.54
C ASP A 85 23.40 -48.69 -3.58
N ALA A 86 23.68 -49.99 -3.39
CA ALA A 86 24.76 -50.44 -2.52
C ALA A 86 26.11 -49.83 -2.94
N GLY A 87 26.77 -49.15 -1.99
CA GLY A 87 28.05 -48.46 -2.23
C GLY A 87 27.93 -47.08 -2.86
N GLN A 88 26.71 -46.58 -3.13
CA GLN A 88 26.48 -45.21 -3.58
C GLN A 88 26.11 -44.27 -2.43
N SER A 89 26.15 -42.97 -2.71
CA SER A 89 25.73 -41.89 -1.81
C SER A 89 24.89 -40.87 -2.59
N ALA A 90 23.86 -40.32 -1.96
CA ALA A 90 23.07 -39.22 -2.52
C ALA A 90 23.09 -38.03 -1.56
N THR A 91 23.18 -36.82 -2.13
CA THR A 91 23.09 -35.57 -1.39
C THR A 91 21.75 -34.91 -1.73
N VAL A 92 21.03 -34.45 -0.71
CA VAL A 92 19.84 -33.63 -0.88
C VAL A 92 20.12 -32.29 -0.22
N GLU A 93 20.09 -31.25 -1.02
CA GLU A 93 20.24 -29.89 -0.53
C GLU A 93 18.86 -29.22 -0.47
N THR A 94 18.69 -28.33 0.48
CA THR A 94 17.49 -27.49 0.59
C THR A 94 17.94 -26.20 1.22
N GLU A 95 17.58 -25.09 0.59
CA GLU A 95 17.92 -23.78 1.13
C GLU A 95 16.80 -23.31 2.06
N VAL A 96 17.20 -22.63 3.13
CA VAL A 96 16.29 -22.04 4.10
C VAL A 96 16.61 -20.57 4.21
N PHE A 97 15.61 -19.74 3.93
CA PHE A 97 15.63 -18.34 4.33
C PHE A 97 14.92 -18.21 5.67
N ALA A 98 15.56 -17.60 6.65
CA ALA A 98 14.95 -17.30 7.94
C ALA A 98 15.46 -15.94 8.42
N GLY A 99 14.63 -14.92 8.30
CA GLY A 99 15.07 -13.58 8.65
C GLY A 99 14.13 -12.45 8.29
N ALA A 100 14.67 -11.25 8.42
CA ALA A 100 14.03 -10.00 8.04
C ALA A 100 13.88 -9.89 6.51
N LYS A 101 12.73 -9.40 6.06
CA LYS A 101 12.41 -9.19 4.65
C LYS A 101 13.04 -7.91 4.11
N GLU A 102 14.37 -7.84 4.14
CA GLU A 102 15.13 -6.77 3.49
C GLU A 102 15.08 -6.94 1.97
N VAL A 103 14.56 -5.94 1.26
CA VAL A 103 14.29 -6.00 -0.18
C VAL A 103 15.58 -6.29 -0.96
N ALA A 104 16.68 -5.62 -0.60
CA ALA A 104 17.96 -5.80 -1.27
C ALA A 104 18.51 -7.23 -1.12
N LYS A 105 18.37 -7.84 0.07
CA LYS A 105 18.84 -9.21 0.33
C LYS A 105 17.97 -10.25 -0.36
N ILE A 106 16.65 -10.08 -0.30
CA ILE A 106 15.71 -10.98 -0.99
C ILE A 106 15.97 -10.96 -2.50
N ASN A 107 16.13 -9.77 -3.10
CA ASN A 107 16.44 -9.67 -4.54
C ASN A 107 17.81 -10.29 -4.87
N ALA A 108 18.84 -10.06 -4.05
CA ALA A 108 20.15 -10.67 -4.23
C ALA A 108 20.07 -12.21 -4.17
N TYR A 109 19.37 -12.78 -3.18
CA TYR A 109 19.15 -14.22 -3.12
C TYR A 109 18.34 -14.75 -4.29
N ALA A 110 17.34 -14.01 -4.77
CA ALA A 110 16.56 -14.37 -5.95
C ALA A 110 17.47 -14.51 -7.19
N GLU A 111 18.41 -13.59 -7.36
CA GLU A 111 19.34 -13.57 -8.49
C GLU A 111 20.45 -14.61 -8.33
N ASP A 112 21.16 -14.61 -7.19
CA ASP A 112 22.33 -15.44 -6.92
C ASP A 112 22.00 -16.94 -6.82
N ARG A 113 20.85 -17.28 -6.23
CA ARG A 113 20.38 -18.66 -6.06
C ARG A 113 19.33 -19.06 -7.12
N HIS A 114 19.04 -18.16 -8.07
CA HIS A 114 18.05 -18.37 -9.12
C HIS A 114 16.65 -18.77 -8.60
N ILE A 115 16.24 -18.22 -7.46
CA ILE A 115 14.96 -18.53 -6.82
C ILE A 115 13.86 -17.78 -7.56
N LYS A 116 12.99 -18.53 -8.23
CA LYS A 116 11.93 -17.96 -9.04
C LYS A 116 10.96 -17.14 -8.18
N ARG A 117 10.77 -15.87 -8.58
CA ARG A 117 9.80 -14.95 -7.97
C ARG A 117 9.94 -14.80 -6.45
N PHE A 118 11.16 -14.88 -5.93
CA PHE A 118 11.40 -14.74 -4.49
C PHE A 118 11.08 -13.32 -3.96
N ASP A 119 11.06 -12.33 -4.85
CA ASP A 119 10.59 -10.97 -4.58
C ASP A 119 9.12 -10.89 -4.11
N LEU A 120 8.30 -11.93 -4.38
CA LEU A 120 6.92 -12.03 -3.93
C LEU A 120 6.79 -12.45 -2.44
N LEU A 121 7.90 -12.77 -1.78
CA LEU A 121 7.94 -12.93 -0.31
C LEU A 121 7.55 -11.63 0.42
N ILE A 122 7.75 -10.50 -0.25
CA ILE A 122 7.27 -9.19 0.15
C ILE A 122 5.93 -8.94 -0.55
N ASP A 123 4.87 -8.75 0.23
CA ASP A 123 3.55 -8.42 -0.32
C ASP A 123 3.56 -6.98 -0.81
N TRP A 124 3.80 -6.77 -2.11
CA TRP A 124 3.80 -5.46 -2.76
C TRP A 124 2.39 -4.88 -3.02
N GLY A 125 1.34 -5.65 -2.72
CA GLY A 125 -0.06 -5.32 -2.98
C GLY A 125 -0.43 -5.32 -4.46
N TRP A 126 -1.69 -4.96 -4.73
CA TRP A 126 -2.26 -4.92 -6.08
C TRP A 126 -1.55 -3.93 -7.02
N PHE A 127 -1.06 -2.81 -6.47
CA PHE A 127 -0.37 -1.78 -7.24
C PHE A 127 1.14 -1.99 -7.29
N HIS A 128 1.62 -3.25 -7.29
CA HIS A 128 3.06 -3.57 -7.25
C HIS A 128 3.90 -2.86 -8.33
N PHE A 129 3.30 -2.56 -9.49
CA PHE A 129 3.93 -1.81 -10.58
C PHE A 129 4.18 -0.32 -10.25
N ILE A 130 3.52 0.23 -9.23
CA ILE A 130 3.79 1.55 -8.64
C ILE A 130 4.61 1.39 -7.37
N THR A 131 4.24 0.44 -6.48
CA THR A 131 4.86 0.21 -5.18
C THR A 131 6.37 -0.09 -5.32
N LYS A 132 6.78 -0.95 -6.26
CA LYS A 132 8.19 -1.31 -6.44
C LYS A 132 9.05 -0.14 -6.94
N PRO A 133 8.68 0.57 -8.03
CA PRO A 133 9.41 1.78 -8.42
C PRO A 133 9.43 2.87 -7.35
N MET A 134 8.35 3.01 -6.59
CA MET A 134 8.29 3.96 -5.47
C MET A 134 9.31 3.61 -4.38
N PHE A 135 9.39 2.33 -3.98
CA PHE A 135 10.40 1.86 -3.05
C PHE A 135 11.81 2.09 -3.60
N TRP A 136 12.08 1.72 -4.85
CA TRP A 136 13.38 1.93 -5.49
C TRP A 136 13.80 3.40 -5.47
N LEU A 137 12.86 4.32 -5.76
CA LEU A 137 13.12 5.76 -5.70
C LEU A 137 13.44 6.21 -4.27
N ILE A 138 12.66 5.78 -3.28
CA ILE A 138 12.88 6.15 -1.87
C ILE A 138 14.22 5.59 -1.37
N ASP A 139 14.53 4.33 -1.63
CA ASP A 139 15.78 3.69 -1.24
C ASP A 139 17.00 4.38 -1.91
N THR A 140 16.88 4.74 -3.18
CA THR A 140 17.94 5.49 -3.89
C THR A 140 18.15 6.88 -3.28
N LEU A 141 17.08 7.60 -2.98
CA LEU A 141 17.15 8.91 -2.33
C LEU A 141 17.64 8.79 -0.88
N TYR A 142 17.31 7.70 -0.18
CA TYR A 142 17.84 7.40 1.14
C TYR A 142 19.35 7.18 1.11
N LYS A 143 19.85 6.40 0.15
CA LYS A 143 21.31 6.22 -0.06
C LYS A 143 22.03 7.54 -0.34
N PHE A 144 21.33 8.53 -0.90
CA PHE A 144 21.88 9.86 -1.16
C PHE A 144 21.81 10.79 0.06
N PHE A 145 20.68 10.84 0.78
CA PHE A 145 20.47 11.78 1.90
C PHE A 145 20.83 11.21 3.28
N GLY A 146 20.87 9.88 3.44
CA GLY A 146 21.03 9.20 4.72
C GLY A 146 19.82 9.31 5.67
N ASN A 147 18.67 9.83 5.21
CA ASN A 147 17.47 10.01 6.03
C ASN A 147 16.20 9.68 5.24
N PHE A 148 15.40 8.74 5.74
CA PHE A 148 14.21 8.27 5.05
C PHE A 148 13.11 9.34 4.92
N GLY A 149 12.96 10.24 5.90
CA GLY A 149 11.96 11.29 5.79
C GLY A 149 12.32 12.34 4.74
N LEU A 150 13.61 12.69 4.59
CA LEU A 150 14.07 13.51 3.46
C LEU A 150 13.85 12.79 2.12
N ALA A 151 14.10 11.49 2.05
CA ALA A 151 13.84 10.68 0.87
C ALA A 151 12.35 10.66 0.49
N ILE A 152 11.45 10.56 1.47
CA ILE A 152 9.99 10.61 1.26
C ILE A 152 9.54 12.01 0.78
N LEU A 153 10.07 13.08 1.36
CA LEU A 153 9.79 14.45 0.92
C LEU A 153 10.27 14.69 -0.52
N ALA A 154 11.50 14.29 -0.84
CA ALA A 154 12.05 14.39 -2.19
C ALA A 154 11.24 13.55 -3.20
N THR A 155 10.88 12.33 -2.83
CA THR A 155 9.98 11.48 -3.61
C THR A 155 8.65 12.18 -3.89
N THR A 156 8.05 12.79 -2.87
CA THR A 156 6.78 13.53 -3.00
C THR A 156 6.89 14.68 -4.00
N VAL A 157 7.99 15.44 -3.97
CA VAL A 157 8.24 16.54 -4.92
C VAL A 157 8.40 16.00 -6.35
N ILE A 158 9.16 14.93 -6.54
CA ILE A 158 9.38 14.30 -7.86
C ILE A 158 8.05 13.80 -8.44
N VAL A 159 7.27 13.07 -7.65
CA VAL A 159 5.96 12.55 -8.07
C VAL A 159 5.01 13.69 -8.42
N LYS A 160 4.97 14.77 -7.61
CA LYS A 160 4.17 15.96 -7.94
C LYS A 160 4.65 16.66 -9.21
N ALA A 161 5.95 16.71 -9.47
CA ALA A 161 6.50 17.29 -10.69
C ALA A 161 6.10 16.48 -11.94
N ILE A 162 6.13 15.15 -11.86
CA ILE A 162 5.67 14.25 -12.93
C ILE A 162 4.19 14.49 -13.25
N PHE A 163 3.36 14.65 -12.22
CA PHE A 163 1.92 14.89 -12.39
C PHE A 163 1.54 16.37 -12.57
N PHE A 164 2.51 17.29 -12.52
CA PHE A 164 2.26 18.73 -12.63
C PHE A 164 1.50 19.13 -13.91
N PRO A 165 1.81 18.59 -15.11
CA PRO A 165 1.07 18.96 -16.33
C PRO A 165 -0.42 18.62 -16.23
N LEU A 166 -0.74 17.49 -15.60
CA LEU A 166 -2.11 17.05 -15.39
C LEU A 166 -2.82 17.89 -14.31
N ALA A 167 -2.13 18.13 -13.19
CA ALA A 167 -2.63 19.00 -12.13
C ALA A 167 -2.94 20.41 -12.67
N ASN A 168 -2.04 20.97 -13.49
CA ASN A 168 -2.24 22.27 -14.14
C ASN A 168 -3.48 22.31 -15.04
N LYS A 169 -3.74 21.26 -15.82
CA LYS A 169 -5.00 21.14 -16.60
C LYS A 169 -6.24 21.11 -15.71
N SER A 170 -6.18 20.40 -14.57
CA SER A 170 -7.27 20.38 -13.59
C SER A 170 -7.52 21.77 -12.99
N TYR A 171 -6.46 22.49 -12.61
CA TYR A 171 -6.56 23.87 -12.12
C TYR A 171 -7.16 24.82 -13.16
N ALA A 172 -6.76 24.72 -14.43
CA ALA A 172 -7.36 25.52 -15.50
C ALA A 172 -8.87 25.26 -15.65
N SER A 173 -9.30 23.99 -15.56
CA SER A 173 -10.73 23.63 -15.59
C SER A 173 -11.49 24.19 -14.39
N MET A 174 -10.91 24.12 -13.19
CA MET A 174 -11.51 24.69 -11.98
C MET A 174 -11.62 26.21 -12.03
N ALA A 175 -10.62 26.90 -12.59
CA ALA A 175 -10.68 28.34 -12.80
C ALA A 175 -11.82 28.75 -13.75
N ASN A 176 -12.05 27.96 -14.82
CA ASN A 176 -13.19 28.18 -15.72
C ASN A 176 -14.52 27.87 -15.03
N MET A 177 -14.59 26.85 -14.18
CA MET A 177 -15.78 26.56 -13.36
C MET A 177 -16.17 27.74 -12.46
N LYS A 178 -15.17 28.41 -11.86
CA LYS A 178 -15.40 29.61 -11.04
C LYS A 178 -16.01 30.76 -11.85
N LYS A 179 -15.61 30.94 -13.13
CA LYS A 179 -16.16 31.98 -14.01
C LYS A 179 -17.64 31.76 -14.35
N VAL A 180 -18.06 30.50 -14.50
CA VAL A 180 -19.45 30.16 -14.85
C VAL A 180 -20.37 30.00 -13.63
N GLN A 181 -19.83 30.11 -12.42
CA GLN A 181 -20.58 30.01 -11.17
C GLN A 181 -21.84 30.92 -11.10
N PRO A 182 -21.82 32.18 -11.57
CA PRO A 182 -23.01 33.03 -11.58
C PRO A 182 -24.12 32.44 -12.47
N LYS A 183 -23.77 31.97 -13.67
CA LYS A 183 -24.72 31.33 -14.60
C LYS A 183 -25.29 30.03 -14.02
N MET A 184 -24.48 29.27 -13.26
CA MET A 184 -24.96 28.07 -12.57
C MET A 184 -26.01 28.41 -11.50
N LEU A 185 -25.84 29.52 -10.78
CA LEU A 185 -26.82 29.99 -9.79
C LEU A 185 -28.12 30.45 -10.47
N GLU A 186 -28.03 31.21 -11.57
CA GLU A 186 -29.20 31.62 -12.35
C GLU A 186 -30.02 30.42 -12.86
N ILE A 187 -29.36 29.38 -13.38
CA ILE A 187 -30.04 28.14 -13.80
C ILE A 187 -30.75 27.47 -12.61
N ARG A 188 -30.13 27.49 -11.43
CA ARG A 188 -30.73 26.88 -10.23
C ARG A 188 -31.95 27.62 -9.74
N GLU A 189 -31.90 28.95 -9.73
CA GLU A 189 -33.03 29.80 -9.35
C GLU A 189 -34.17 29.68 -10.38
N LYS A 190 -33.85 29.66 -11.67
CA LYS A 190 -34.84 29.57 -12.76
C LYS A 190 -35.57 28.23 -12.80
N TYR A 191 -34.90 27.13 -12.44
CA TYR A 191 -35.46 25.78 -12.47
C TYR A 191 -35.48 25.12 -11.08
N ALA A 192 -35.74 25.90 -10.03
CA ALA A 192 -35.75 25.41 -8.65
C ALA A 192 -36.74 24.23 -8.43
N ASP A 193 -37.90 24.29 -9.10
CA ASP A 193 -38.97 23.31 -8.96
C ASP A 193 -38.84 22.10 -9.92
N ASP A 194 -37.97 22.17 -10.94
CA ASP A 194 -37.81 21.14 -11.97
C ASP A 194 -36.36 20.65 -12.03
N LYS A 195 -36.03 19.69 -11.14
CA LYS A 195 -34.69 19.09 -11.04
C LYS A 195 -34.21 18.49 -12.35
N MET A 196 -35.12 17.98 -13.19
CA MET A 196 -34.74 17.35 -14.45
C MET A 196 -34.28 18.41 -15.46
N LYS A 197 -35.05 19.49 -15.62
CA LYS A 197 -34.64 20.62 -16.49
C LYS A 197 -33.39 21.32 -15.95
N GLN A 198 -33.27 21.44 -14.63
CA GLN A 198 -32.08 22.00 -14.00
C GLN A 198 -30.81 21.21 -14.36
N GLN A 199 -30.85 19.88 -14.27
CA GLN A 199 -29.71 19.02 -14.65
C GLN A 199 -29.38 19.12 -16.15
N GLN A 200 -30.39 19.19 -17.02
CA GLN A 200 -30.21 19.34 -18.46
C GLN A 200 -29.56 20.68 -18.83
N ALA A 201 -30.09 21.79 -18.32
CA ALA A 201 -29.54 23.12 -18.54
C ALA A 201 -28.11 23.26 -17.97
N MET A 202 -27.83 22.64 -16.82
CA MET A 202 -26.48 22.61 -16.26
C MET A 202 -25.49 21.87 -17.17
N MET A 203 -25.91 20.74 -17.74
CA MET A 203 -25.06 19.97 -18.66
C MET A 203 -24.87 20.71 -20.00
N GLU A 204 -25.88 21.41 -20.49
CA GLU A 204 -25.79 22.24 -21.68
C GLU A 204 -24.83 23.43 -21.48
N LEU A 205 -24.88 24.08 -20.30
CA LEU A 205 -23.92 25.10 -19.91
C LEU A 205 -22.49 24.55 -19.91
N TYR A 206 -22.27 23.37 -19.30
CA TYR A 206 -20.94 22.72 -19.29
C TYR A 206 -20.44 22.39 -20.70
N LYS A 207 -21.32 21.94 -21.61
CA LYS A 207 -20.96 21.68 -23.01
C LYS A 207 -20.62 22.96 -23.77
N THR A 208 -21.43 24.01 -23.60
CA THR A 208 -21.27 25.30 -24.27
C THR A 208 -19.95 25.97 -23.86
N GLU A 209 -19.67 25.96 -22.56
CA GLU A 209 -18.45 26.56 -21.99
C GLU A 209 -17.24 25.60 -22.05
N LYS A 210 -17.41 24.39 -22.62
CA LYS A 210 -16.40 23.32 -22.73
C LYS A 210 -15.72 22.96 -21.40
N ILE A 211 -16.51 22.95 -20.32
CA ILE A 211 -16.07 22.64 -18.97
C ILE A 211 -16.31 21.17 -18.67
N ASN A 212 -15.28 20.47 -18.17
CA ASN A 212 -15.43 19.10 -17.69
C ASN A 212 -15.61 19.09 -16.17
N PRO A 213 -16.80 18.77 -15.63
CA PRO A 213 -17.04 18.74 -14.19
C PRO A 213 -16.21 17.68 -13.46
N LEU A 214 -15.81 16.60 -14.15
CA LEU A 214 -14.95 15.55 -13.59
C LEU A 214 -13.46 15.93 -13.61
N ALA A 215 -13.07 17.04 -14.25
CA ALA A 215 -11.68 17.45 -14.26
C ALA A 215 -11.13 17.80 -12.87
N GLY A 216 -12.00 18.18 -11.93
CA GLY A 216 -11.63 18.45 -10.55
C GLY A 216 -11.30 17.21 -9.73
N CYS A 217 -11.87 16.03 -10.07
CA CYS A 217 -11.60 14.78 -9.35
C CYS A 217 -10.45 13.96 -9.95
N TRP A 218 -9.99 14.28 -11.17
CA TRP A 218 -8.85 13.58 -11.80
C TRP A 218 -7.57 13.55 -10.95
N PRO A 219 -7.15 14.66 -10.31
CA PRO A 219 -5.97 14.63 -9.43
C PRO A 219 -6.15 13.66 -8.26
N VAL A 220 -7.34 13.63 -7.65
CA VAL A 220 -7.65 12.74 -6.52
C VAL A 220 -7.64 11.28 -6.96
N ALA A 221 -8.28 10.96 -8.09
CA ALA A 221 -8.33 9.61 -8.63
C ALA A 221 -6.94 9.03 -8.91
N LEU A 222 -6.02 9.85 -9.42
CA LEU A 222 -4.63 9.45 -9.67
C LEU A 222 -3.80 9.40 -8.38
N GLN A 223 -4.07 10.29 -7.43
CA GLN A 223 -3.38 10.33 -6.15
C GLN A 223 -3.70 9.10 -5.29
N ILE A 224 -4.91 8.54 -5.39
CA ILE A 224 -5.34 7.38 -4.59
C ILE A 224 -4.40 6.17 -4.77
N PRO A 225 -4.13 5.64 -5.99
CA PRO A 225 -3.17 4.55 -6.18
C PRO A 225 -1.76 4.88 -5.69
N VAL A 226 -1.30 6.12 -5.90
CA VAL A 226 0.03 6.58 -5.45
C VAL A 226 0.12 6.59 -3.93
N PHE A 227 -0.91 7.11 -3.24
CA PHE A 227 -1.00 7.14 -1.79
C PHE A 227 -1.01 5.73 -1.22
N PHE A 228 -1.84 4.82 -1.77
CA PHE A 228 -1.86 3.42 -1.33
C PHE A 228 -0.51 2.73 -1.56
N SER A 229 0.16 3.03 -2.67
CA SER A 229 1.50 2.48 -2.95
C SER A 229 2.53 2.99 -1.95
N LEU A 230 2.54 4.30 -1.67
CA LEU A 230 3.44 4.90 -0.67
C LEU A 230 3.18 4.33 0.72
N TYR A 231 1.91 4.31 1.16
CA TYR A 231 1.51 3.71 2.43
C TYR A 231 1.96 2.25 2.52
N LYS A 232 1.74 1.47 1.46
CA LYS A 232 2.14 0.07 1.40
C LYS A 232 3.66 -0.08 1.54
N VAL A 233 4.46 0.72 0.84
CA VAL A 233 5.93 0.74 0.99
C VAL A 233 6.29 1.00 2.44
N LEU A 234 5.83 2.12 3.04
CA LEU A 234 6.16 2.49 4.42
C LEU A 234 5.72 1.41 5.44
N TYR A 235 4.62 0.71 5.15
CA TYR A 235 4.06 -0.28 6.06
C TYR A 235 4.81 -1.62 6.04
N ILE A 236 5.27 -2.09 4.87
CA ILE A 236 5.84 -3.44 4.72
C ILE A 236 7.36 -3.50 4.76
N THR A 237 8.06 -2.40 4.47
CA THR A 237 9.53 -2.41 4.36
C THR A 237 10.16 -2.35 5.73
N ILE A 238 11.02 -3.32 6.03
CA ILE A 238 11.72 -3.36 7.31
C ILE A 238 12.77 -2.25 7.42
N GLU A 239 13.26 -1.76 6.28
CA GLU A 239 14.25 -0.69 6.17
C GLU A 239 13.79 0.61 6.85
N MET A 240 12.48 0.84 6.90
CA MET A 240 11.88 2.05 7.49
C MET A 240 11.44 1.85 8.94
N ARG A 241 11.51 0.61 9.45
CA ARG A 241 11.17 0.31 10.83
C ARG A 241 12.19 0.96 11.76
N HIS A 242 11.71 1.74 12.72
CA HIS A 242 12.56 2.50 13.66
C HIS A 242 13.48 3.51 12.96
N ALA A 243 13.15 3.94 11.74
CA ALA A 243 13.87 5.00 11.06
C ALA A 243 13.43 6.36 11.63
N PRO A 244 14.34 7.14 12.24
CA PRO A 244 14.01 8.48 12.73
C PRO A 244 13.85 9.46 11.58
N PHE A 245 13.08 10.53 11.80
CA PHE A 245 13.00 11.64 10.85
C PHE A 245 13.49 12.95 11.45
N PHE A 246 12.59 13.73 12.05
CA PHE A 246 12.86 15.07 12.56
C PHE A 246 12.05 15.30 13.84
N GLY A 247 12.67 15.96 14.83
CA GLY A 247 12.04 16.27 16.10
C GLY A 247 11.70 15.03 16.93
N TRP A 248 10.42 14.88 17.27
CA TRP A 248 9.88 13.79 18.11
C TRP A 248 9.61 12.48 17.36
N ILE A 249 9.75 12.46 16.03
CA ILE A 249 9.51 11.26 15.22
C ILE A 249 10.76 10.37 15.21
N GLN A 250 10.67 9.27 15.96
CA GLN A 250 11.71 8.25 16.08
C GLN A 250 11.44 7.00 15.23
N ASP A 251 10.23 6.86 14.67
CA ASP A 251 9.86 5.72 13.85
C ASP A 251 8.86 6.15 12.75
N LEU A 252 9.31 6.17 11.50
CA LEU A 252 8.49 6.50 10.33
C LEU A 252 7.45 5.41 9.98
N ALA A 253 7.62 4.19 10.49
CA ALA A 253 6.69 3.09 10.27
C ALA A 253 5.58 3.02 11.34
N ALA A 254 5.66 3.87 12.37
CA ALA A 254 4.69 3.96 13.47
C ALA A 254 3.83 5.23 13.38
N PRO A 255 2.64 5.24 14.01
CA PRO A 255 1.86 6.47 14.18
C PRO A 255 2.65 7.54 14.93
N ASP A 256 2.34 8.82 14.67
CA ASP A 256 2.90 9.96 15.42
C ASP A 256 2.63 9.77 16.93
N PRO A 257 3.68 9.73 17.78
CA PRO A 257 3.51 9.50 19.21
C PRO A 257 2.93 10.72 19.95
N THR A 258 2.86 11.88 19.31
CA THR A 258 2.22 13.07 19.90
C THR A 258 0.70 12.97 19.82
N SER A 259 0.01 13.62 20.75
CA SER A 259 -1.44 13.79 20.74
C SER A 259 -1.81 15.07 21.49
N ILE A 260 -2.89 15.74 21.08
CA ILE A 260 -3.47 16.86 21.86
C ILE A 260 -3.69 16.42 23.33
N PHE A 261 -4.11 15.18 23.53
CA PHE A 261 -4.52 14.65 24.82
C PHE A 261 -3.35 14.16 25.69
N ASN A 262 -2.18 13.86 25.09
CA ASN A 262 -0.94 13.60 25.84
C ASN A 262 -0.07 14.87 25.97
N LEU A 263 -0.67 16.03 25.69
CA LEU A 263 -0.03 17.34 25.71
C LEU A 263 1.24 17.37 24.81
N PHE A 264 1.12 16.78 23.62
CA PHE A 264 2.19 16.63 22.63
C PHE A 264 3.43 15.86 23.14
N GLY A 265 3.20 14.85 23.97
CA GLY A 265 4.24 13.96 24.50
C GLY A 265 4.84 14.39 25.84
N LEU A 266 4.33 15.46 26.46
CA LEU A 266 4.73 15.88 27.82
C LEU A 266 4.23 14.92 28.90
N ILE A 267 3.13 14.19 28.63
CA ILE A 267 2.58 13.20 29.57
C ILE A 267 2.72 11.80 28.96
N PRO A 268 3.41 10.85 29.61
CA PRO A 268 3.63 9.50 29.09
C PRO A 268 2.39 8.61 29.29
N ILE A 269 1.25 9.01 28.71
CA ILE A 269 0.00 8.24 28.70
C ILE A 269 -0.22 7.69 27.29
N THR A 270 -0.42 6.37 27.20
CA THR A 270 -0.86 5.69 25.99
C THR A 270 -2.37 5.80 25.86
N LEU A 271 -2.84 6.56 24.87
CA LEU A 271 -4.26 6.73 24.60
C LEU A 271 -4.77 5.67 23.59
N PRO A 272 -6.08 5.37 23.58
CA PRO A 272 -6.69 4.63 22.49
C PRO A 272 -6.36 5.28 21.15
N HIS A 273 -6.08 4.49 20.10
CA HIS A 273 -5.58 5.00 18.81
C HIS A 273 -6.50 6.04 18.17
N MET A 274 -7.82 5.97 18.43
CA MET A 274 -8.80 6.97 17.98
C MET A 274 -8.58 8.38 18.56
N LEU A 275 -7.94 8.49 19.72
CA LEU A 275 -7.62 9.76 20.39
C LEU A 275 -6.17 10.20 20.16
N MET A 276 -5.40 9.49 19.32
CA MET A 276 -4.02 9.84 18.98
C MET A 276 -3.95 10.78 17.78
N ILE A 277 -4.59 11.94 17.89
CA ILE A 277 -4.50 13.00 16.88
C ILE A 277 -3.19 13.77 17.13
N GLY A 278 -2.13 13.34 16.44
CA GLY A 278 -0.80 13.92 16.54
C GLY A 278 -0.62 15.24 15.81
N VAL A 279 0.57 15.84 15.97
CA VAL A 279 0.92 17.11 15.32
C VAL A 279 0.87 16.97 13.80
N TRP A 280 1.35 15.87 13.22
CA TRP A 280 1.36 15.70 11.76
C TRP A 280 -0.05 15.59 11.14
N PRO A 281 -0.98 14.77 11.66
CA PRO A 281 -2.39 14.80 11.23
C PRO A 281 -3.01 16.19 11.36
N LEU A 282 -2.76 16.93 12.45
CA LEU A 282 -3.29 18.30 12.60
C LEU A 282 -2.74 19.26 11.54
N LEU A 283 -1.44 19.21 11.28
CA LEU A 283 -0.83 20.00 10.21
C LEU A 283 -1.40 19.62 8.84
N MET A 284 -1.65 18.33 8.59
CA MET A 284 -2.34 17.88 7.38
C MET A 284 -3.76 18.47 7.33
N GLY A 285 -4.53 18.40 8.40
CA GLY A 285 -5.88 18.97 8.49
C GLY A 285 -5.92 20.47 8.23
N VAL A 286 -5.02 21.24 8.85
CA VAL A 286 -4.89 22.68 8.65
C VAL A 286 -4.49 23.01 7.21
N THR A 287 -3.48 22.33 6.67
CA THR A 287 -3.04 22.55 5.29
C THR A 287 -4.12 22.16 4.28
N MET A 288 -4.87 21.08 4.53
CA MET A 288 -6.00 20.65 3.72
C MET A 288 -7.15 21.65 3.79
N PHE A 289 -7.47 22.20 4.97
CA PHE A 289 -8.46 23.25 5.13
C PHE A 289 -8.07 24.51 4.33
N LEU A 290 -6.81 24.93 4.41
CA LEU A 290 -6.29 26.07 3.63
C LEU A 290 -6.37 25.79 2.12
N GLN A 291 -5.95 24.61 1.66
CA GLN A 291 -6.02 24.20 0.25
C GLN A 291 -7.46 24.18 -0.26
N MET A 292 -8.40 23.67 0.54
CA MET A 292 -9.83 23.64 0.17
C MET A 292 -10.44 25.03 0.08
N ARG A 293 -10.06 25.95 0.98
CA ARG A 293 -10.50 27.36 0.93
C ARG A 293 -10.00 28.10 -0.31
N MET A 294 -8.89 27.66 -0.88
CA MET A 294 -8.36 28.20 -2.15
C MET A 294 -9.08 27.62 -3.38
N ASN A 295 -9.70 26.45 -3.26
CA ASN A 295 -10.42 25.81 -4.36
C ASN A 295 -11.84 26.40 -4.51
N PRO A 296 -12.40 26.43 -5.74
CA PRO A 296 -13.78 26.87 -5.95
C PRO A 296 -14.76 26.00 -5.16
N THR A 297 -15.69 26.61 -4.43
CA THR A 297 -16.72 25.88 -3.70
C THR A 297 -17.67 25.17 -4.68
N PRO A 298 -18.02 23.90 -4.43
CA PRO A 298 -19.03 23.20 -5.22
C PRO A 298 -20.33 24.01 -5.25
N PRO A 299 -21.04 24.05 -6.39
CA PRO A 299 -22.29 24.80 -6.48
C PRO A 299 -23.35 24.24 -5.52
N ASP A 300 -23.42 22.92 -5.33
CA ASP A 300 -24.39 22.27 -4.42
C ASP A 300 -24.09 22.53 -2.94
N PRO A 301 -25.03 23.13 -2.16
CA PRO A 301 -24.83 23.38 -0.74
C PRO A 301 -24.59 22.10 0.07
N THR A 302 -25.16 20.97 -0.33
CA THR A 302 -24.93 19.68 0.35
C THR A 302 -23.50 19.17 0.12
N GLN A 303 -23.00 19.27 -1.12
CA GLN A 303 -21.60 18.96 -1.43
C GLN A 303 -20.66 19.93 -0.72
N ALA A 304 -20.95 21.24 -0.75
CA ALA A 304 -20.13 22.25 -0.08
C ALA A 304 -20.01 21.98 1.43
N ALA A 305 -21.09 21.55 2.09
CA ALA A 305 -21.05 21.13 3.49
C ALA A 305 -20.10 19.94 3.70
N ILE A 306 -20.20 18.88 2.87
CA ILE A 306 -19.30 17.72 2.95
C ILE A 306 -17.83 18.12 2.77
N PHE A 307 -17.53 18.95 1.77
CA PHE A 307 -16.16 19.45 1.54
C PHE A 307 -15.64 20.29 2.71
N THR A 308 -16.51 21.01 3.42
CA THR A 308 -16.11 21.81 4.59
C THR A 308 -15.76 20.93 5.79
N TRP A 309 -16.44 19.79 5.96
CA TRP A 309 -16.17 18.83 7.04
C TRP A 309 -15.05 17.83 6.71
N MET A 310 -14.71 17.64 5.43
CA MET A 310 -13.70 16.67 4.99
C MET A 310 -12.33 16.82 5.69
N PRO A 311 -11.77 18.03 5.92
CA PRO A 311 -10.51 18.18 6.66
C PRO A 311 -10.56 17.60 8.06
N ILE A 312 -11.69 17.75 8.76
CA ILE A 312 -11.88 17.23 10.12
C ILE A 312 -12.03 15.71 10.10
N ILE A 313 -12.72 15.16 9.10
CA ILE A 313 -12.92 13.70 8.98
C ILE A 313 -11.63 12.97 8.59
N PHE A 314 -10.77 13.62 7.81
CA PHE A 314 -9.47 13.04 7.37
C PHE A 314 -8.31 13.30 8.35
N THR A 315 -8.53 14.12 9.38
CA THR A 315 -7.58 14.36 10.47
C THR A 315 -7.85 13.41 11.63
#